data_AF-A0A952GGU1-F1
#
_entry.id   AF-A0A952GGU1-F1
#
_cell.length_a   1.000
_cell.length_b   1.000
_cell.length_c   1.000
_cell.angle_alpha   90.00
_cell.angle_beta   90.00
_cell.angle_gamma   90.00
#
_symmetry.space_group_name_H-M   'P 1'
#
loop_
_entity.id
_entity.type
_entity.pdbx_description
1 polymer ?
#
loop_
_entity_poly.entity_id
_entity_poly.type
_entity_poly.pdbx_seq_one_letter_code
_entity_poly.pdbx_strand_id
1 'polypeptide(L)'
;VVPVVARPINRTSFGDVECCSFSARIPGVVDRLSKIFREDRLPGLLTIEVEDDEAIAATRKIIAKGFPVGPSSGLNFCAAIEAAKRIEGPIVTIFPDRMERYFTTELFSTYRS
;
A
#
# COMPACT_ATOMS: atom_id res chain seq x y z
N VAL A 1 4.65 -4.93 -20.45
CA VAL A 1 4.20 -4.33 -19.17
C VAL A 1 5.01 -4.97 -18.06
N VAL A 2 5.60 -4.18 -17.17
CA VAL A 2 6.34 -4.70 -16.00
C VAL A 2 5.38 -4.73 -14.82
N PRO A 3 4.99 -5.91 -14.29
CA PRO A 3 4.12 -5.96 -13.14
C PRO A 3 4.90 -5.57 -11.88
N VAL A 4 4.26 -4.80 -11.01
CA VAL A 4 4.84 -4.36 -9.74
C VAL A 4 3.90 -4.78 -8.61
N VAL A 5 4.45 -5.38 -7.56
CA VAL A 5 3.73 -5.65 -6.31
C VAL A 5 4.25 -4.71 -5.22
N ALA A 6 3.33 -3.98 -4.59
CA ALA A 6 3.63 -3.16 -3.43
C ALA A 6 3.45 -3.99 -2.16
N ARG A 7 4.50 -4.12 -1.36
CA ARG A 7 4.50 -4.89 -0.12
C ARG A 7 4.71 -3.93 1.06
N PRO A 8 3.74 -3.79 1.97
CA PRO A 8 3.97 -3.00 3.16
C PRO A 8 4.93 -3.74 4.08
N ILE A 9 5.84 -3.00 4.72
CA ILE A 9 6.76 -3.51 5.73
C ILE A 9 6.65 -2.65 6.99
N ASN A 10 6.80 -3.28 8.14
CA ASN A 10 6.73 -2.62 9.44
C ASN A 10 8.05 -2.86 10.18
N ARG A 11 8.93 -1.85 10.20
CA ARG A 11 10.20 -1.94 10.94
C ARG A 11 10.10 -1.54 12.41
N THR A 12 8.95 -1.01 12.85
CA THR A 12 8.79 -0.37 14.17
C THR A 12 8.05 -1.21 15.22
N SER A 13 7.39 -2.30 14.84
CA SER A 13 6.72 -3.22 15.80
C SER A 13 7.38 -4.60 15.86
N PHE A 14 8.09 -4.87 16.95
CA PHE A 14 8.28 -6.24 17.43
C PHE A 14 6.93 -6.72 18.00
N GLY A 15 6.15 -7.43 17.19
CA GLY A 15 4.95 -8.14 17.66
C GLY A 15 3.65 -7.67 17.03
N ASP A 16 3.22 -8.40 16.00
CA ASP A 16 1.90 -9.03 15.97
C ASP A 16 1.95 -10.17 14.96
N VAL A 17 2.25 -11.38 15.45
CA VAL A 17 2.45 -12.61 14.67
C VAL A 17 1.11 -13.34 14.45
N GLU A 18 -0.01 -12.63 14.32
CA GLU A 18 -1.33 -13.27 14.23
C GLU A 18 -2.30 -12.64 13.22
N CYS A 19 -1.81 -12.06 12.12
CA CYS A 19 -2.69 -11.72 11.01
C CYS A 19 -2.07 -12.09 9.67
N CYS A 20 -2.83 -12.76 8.80
CA CYS A 20 -2.41 -13.03 7.43
C CYS A 20 -2.15 -11.74 6.61
N SER A 21 -2.47 -10.55 7.16
CA SER A 21 -2.19 -9.24 6.58
C SER A 21 -0.72 -8.87 6.75
N PHE A 22 -0.09 -8.29 5.71
CA PHE A 22 1.29 -7.80 5.80
C PHE A 22 1.45 -6.68 6.85
N SER A 23 0.36 -5.94 7.14
CA SER A 23 0.29 -4.93 8.18
C SER A 23 -1.17 -4.72 8.64
N ALA A 24 -1.38 -4.51 9.95
CA ALA A 24 -2.66 -4.06 10.50
C ALA A 24 -2.99 -2.59 10.14
N ARG A 25 -1.98 -1.83 9.69
CA ARG A 25 -2.07 -0.40 9.37
C ARG A 25 -2.46 -0.17 7.91
N ILE A 26 -2.13 -1.12 7.03
CA ILE A 26 -2.51 -1.13 5.60
C ILE A 26 -3.44 -2.31 5.32
N PRO A 27 -4.72 -2.23 5.77
CA PRO A 27 -5.68 -3.32 5.58
C PRO A 27 -5.95 -3.59 4.09
N GLY A 28 -6.27 -4.85 3.78
CA GLY A 28 -6.59 -5.30 2.43
C GLY A 28 -5.39 -5.75 1.59
N VAL A 29 -4.17 -5.67 2.12
CA VAL A 29 -2.95 -6.18 1.48
C VAL A 29 -2.42 -7.38 2.27
N VAL A 30 -2.45 -8.55 1.64
CA VAL A 30 -2.33 -9.85 2.32
C VAL A 30 -1.43 -10.77 1.49
N ASP A 31 -0.50 -11.49 2.13
CA ASP A 31 0.35 -12.43 1.39
C ASP A 31 -0.39 -13.72 1.09
N ARG A 32 -0.34 -14.17 -0.17
CA ARG A 32 -0.68 -15.55 -0.58
C ARG A 32 -2.02 -16.11 -0.08
N LEU A 33 -3.01 -15.27 0.20
CA LEU A 33 -4.34 -15.71 0.65
C LEU A 33 -5.13 -16.45 -0.45
N SER A 34 -4.83 -16.18 -1.73
CA SER A 34 -5.55 -16.76 -2.87
C SER A 34 -4.62 -17.49 -3.84
N LYS A 35 -5.18 -18.45 -4.58
CA LYS A 35 -4.51 -19.13 -5.70
C LYS A 35 -4.50 -18.32 -7.00
N ILE A 36 -5.16 -17.15 -7.01
CA ILE A 36 -5.30 -16.29 -8.20
C ILE A 36 -3.98 -15.57 -8.45
N PHE A 37 -3.37 -15.02 -7.40
CA PHE A 37 -2.06 -14.39 -7.48
C PHE A 37 -0.98 -15.46 -7.55
N ARG A 38 -0.19 -15.41 -8.63
CA ARG A 38 0.81 -16.41 -8.96
C ARG A 38 2.05 -15.72 -9.52
N GLU A 39 3.04 -15.50 -8.67
CA GLU A 39 4.30 -14.85 -9.04
C GLU A 39 5.03 -15.61 -10.16
N ASP A 40 4.94 -16.94 -10.17
CA ASP A 40 5.47 -17.81 -11.23
C ASP A 40 4.90 -17.51 -12.62
N ARG A 41 3.73 -16.86 -12.69
CA ARG A 41 3.06 -16.47 -13.94
C ARG A 41 3.27 -15.01 -14.31
N LEU A 42 4.07 -14.27 -13.55
CA LEU A 42 4.36 -12.85 -13.77
C LEU A 42 5.87 -12.66 -14.03
N PRO A 43 6.36 -12.99 -15.24
CA PRO A 43 7.78 -12.81 -15.56
C PRO A 43 8.17 -11.33 -15.44
N GLY A 44 9.28 -11.07 -14.74
CA GLY A 44 9.76 -9.71 -14.49
C GLY A 44 9.00 -8.95 -13.40
N LEU A 45 8.25 -9.66 -12.53
CA LEU A 45 7.62 -9.06 -11.36
C LEU A 45 8.64 -8.32 -10.48
N LEU A 46 8.44 -7.02 -10.32
CA LEU A 46 9.19 -6.21 -9.39
C LEU A 46 8.43 -6.13 -8.07
N THR A 47 9.09 -6.48 -6.96
CA THR A 47 8.55 -6.20 -5.63
C THR A 47 9.14 -4.90 -5.09
N ILE A 48 8.27 -4.02 -4.61
CA ILE A 48 8.66 -2.79 -3.92
C ILE A 48 8.12 -2.82 -2.51
N GLU A 49 9.03 -2.76 -1.55
CA GLU A 49 8.71 -2.68 -0.14
C GLU A 49 8.54 -1.21 0.26
N VAL A 50 7.49 -0.91 1.02
CA VAL A 50 7.18 0.45 1.47
C VAL A 50 6.87 0.39 2.96
N GLU A 51 7.43 1.30 3.74
CA GLU A 51 7.13 1.37 5.17
C GLU A 51 5.68 1.82 5.41
N ASP A 52 5.02 1.21 6.40
CA ASP A 52 3.64 1.57 6.78
C ASP A 52 3.48 3.08 7.04
N ASP A 53 4.43 3.68 7.76
CA ASP A 53 4.41 5.12 8.07
C ASP A 53 4.47 5.97 6.81
N GLU A 54 5.26 5.55 5.82
CA GLU A 54 5.38 6.24 4.54
C GLU A 54 4.06 6.14 3.76
N ALA A 55 3.47 4.95 3.71
CA ALA A 55 2.19 4.71 3.04
C ALA A 55 1.05 5.52 3.68
N ILE A 56 0.97 5.57 5.01
CA ILE A 56 -0.03 6.38 5.73
C ILE A 56 0.18 7.87 5.49
N ALA A 57 1.42 8.36 5.55
CA ALA A 57 1.75 9.75 5.26
C ALA A 57 1.40 10.13 3.81
N ALA A 58 1.68 9.25 2.85
CA ALA A 58 1.31 9.43 1.45
C ALA A 58 -0.21 9.48 1.27
N THR A 59 -0.95 8.57 1.93
CA THR A 59 -2.41 8.54 1.92
C THR A 59 -3.00 9.88 2.38
N ARG A 60 -2.52 10.40 3.51
CA ARG A 60 -2.96 11.73 4.03
C ARG A 60 -2.67 12.85 3.04
N LYS A 61 -1.52 12.84 2.37
CA LYS A 61 -1.18 13.83 1.34
C LYS A 61 -2.10 13.73 0.11
N ILE A 62 -2.49 12.53 -0.29
CA ILE A 62 -3.43 12.31 -1.40
C ILE A 62 -4.84 12.82 -1.02
N ILE A 63 -5.30 12.53 0.20
CA ILE A 63 -6.56 13.05 0.73
C ILE A 63 -6.57 14.58 0.78
N ALA A 64 -5.47 15.19 1.27
CA ALA A 64 -5.33 16.65 1.32
C ALA A 64 -5.36 17.32 -0.08
N LYS A 65 -5.08 16.57 -1.16
CA LYS A 65 -5.23 17.04 -2.55
C LYS A 65 -6.64 16.87 -3.11
N GLY A 66 -7.61 16.42 -2.31
CA GLY A 66 -9.01 16.26 -2.71
C GLY A 66 -9.37 14.86 -3.20
N PHE A 67 -8.51 13.85 -3.02
CA PHE A 67 -8.77 12.47 -3.42
C PHE A 67 -9.06 11.61 -2.18
N PRO A 68 -10.33 11.29 -1.87
CA PRO A 68 -10.68 10.52 -0.68
C PRO A 68 -10.37 9.03 -0.89
N VAL A 69 -9.18 8.59 -0.46
CA VAL A 69 -8.64 7.23 -0.70
C VAL A 69 -8.25 6.50 0.59
N GLY A 70 -8.20 5.17 0.56
CA GLY A 70 -7.73 4.34 1.68
C GLY A 70 -6.20 4.16 1.77
N PRO A 71 -5.69 3.58 2.87
CA PRO A 71 -4.26 3.38 3.13
C PRO A 71 -3.47 2.66 2.03
N SER A 72 -4.06 1.62 1.44
CA SER A 72 -3.43 0.85 0.35
C SER A 72 -3.20 1.68 -0.92
N SER A 73 -3.91 2.80 -1.08
CA SER A 73 -3.65 3.78 -2.14
C SER A 73 -2.34 4.52 -1.92
N GLY A 74 -2.01 4.88 -0.67
CA GLY A 74 -0.70 5.47 -0.35
C GLY A 74 0.43 4.49 -0.56
N LEU A 75 0.25 3.22 -0.16
CA LEU A 75 1.19 2.13 -0.45
C LEU A 75 1.46 2.03 -1.96
N ASN A 76 0.40 1.92 -2.76
CA ASN A 76 0.47 1.82 -4.21
C ASN A 76 1.08 3.05 -4.87
N PHE A 77 0.86 4.25 -4.30
CA PHE A 77 1.46 5.49 -4.77
C PHE A 77 2.97 5.52 -4.50
N CYS A 78 3.41 5.20 -3.29
CA CYS A 78 4.84 5.10 -2.96
C CYS A 78 5.55 4.08 -3.85
N ALA A 79 4.95 2.89 -4.03
CA ALA A 79 5.49 1.88 -4.93
C ALA A 79 5.56 2.37 -6.37
N ALA A 80 4.56 3.10 -6.87
CA ALA A 80 4.59 3.67 -8.21
C ALA A 80 5.72 4.71 -8.39
N ILE A 81 5.98 5.55 -7.38
CA ILE A 81 7.09 6.51 -7.40
C ILE A 81 8.44 5.79 -7.43
N GLU A 82 8.62 4.72 -6.65
CA GLU A 82 9.83 3.91 -6.68
C GLU A 82 9.99 3.13 -8.00
N ALA A 83 8.89 2.63 -8.57
CA ALA A 83 8.87 1.97 -9.87
C ALA A 83 9.28 2.92 -11.00
N ALA A 84 8.82 4.17 -10.96
CA ALA A 84 9.16 5.20 -11.95
C ALA A 84 10.66 5.53 -12.01
N LYS A 85 11.41 5.22 -10.95
CA LYS A 85 12.89 5.37 -10.94
C LYS A 85 13.61 4.22 -11.64
N ARG A 86 12.95 3.08 -11.83
CA ARG A 86 13.55 1.82 -12.29
C ARG A 86 13.05 1.38 -13.67
N ILE A 87 11.87 1.84 -14.07
CA ILE A 87 11.18 1.41 -15.29
C ILE A 87 11.03 2.62 -16.20
N GLU A 88 11.42 2.47 -17.46
CA GLU A 88 11.19 3.49 -18.49
C GLU A 88 9.76 3.44 -18.99
N GLY A 89 9.14 4.61 -19.14
CA GLY A 89 7.79 4.77 -19.67
C GLY A 89 6.72 5.10 -18.62
N PRO A 90 5.44 5.09 -19.01
CA PRO A 90 4.34 5.47 -18.12
C PRO A 90 4.11 4.43 -17.02
N ILE A 91 3.94 4.91 -15.78
CA ILE A 91 3.54 4.10 -14.62
C ILE A 91 2.05 4.30 -14.37
N VAL A 92 1.33 3.19 -14.17
CA VAL A 92 -0.09 3.18 -13.80
C VAL A 92 -0.23 2.47 -12.45
N THR A 93 -1.02 3.05 -11.55
CA THR A 93 -1.31 2.48 -10.23
C THR A 93 -2.80 2.61 -9.90
N ILE A 94 -3.27 1.80 -8.96
CA ILE A 94 -4.69 1.69 -8.60
C ILE A 94 -4.90 2.20 -7.18
N PHE A 95 -5.93 3.02 -6.99
CA PHE A 95 -6.45 3.40 -5.67
C PHE A 95 -7.72 2.57 -5.40
N PRO A 96 -7.62 1.48 -4.61
CA PRO A 96 -8.63 0.42 -4.62
C PRO A 96 -9.91 0.78 -3.86
N ASP A 97 -9.86 1.73 -2.92
CA ASP A 97 -11.02 2.14 -2.13
C ASP A 97 -10.90 3.56 -1.57
N ARG A 98 -11.92 3.96 -0.79
CA ARG A 98 -12.09 5.31 -0.29
C ARG A 98 -11.91 5.43 1.22
N MET A 99 -11.61 6.66 1.66
CA MET A 99 -11.20 6.96 3.04
C MET A 99 -12.28 6.72 4.11
N GLU A 100 -13.57 6.71 3.76
CA GLU A 100 -14.68 6.59 4.72
C GLU A 100 -14.66 5.29 5.52
N ARG A 101 -14.05 4.24 4.97
CA ARG A 101 -13.87 2.94 5.65
C ARG A 101 -12.87 3.02 6.81
N TYR A 102 -12.08 4.09 6.87
CA TYR A 102 -10.90 4.21 7.73
C TYR A 102 -11.00 5.31 8.77
N PHE A 103 -12.14 6.00 8.89
CA PHE A 103 -12.34 7.06 9.89
C PHE A 103 -12.10 6.60 11.32
N THR A 104 -12.22 5.29 11.60
CA THR A 104 -11.94 4.69 12.90
C THR A 104 -10.49 4.32 13.16
N THR A 105 -9.64 4.36 12.13
CA THR A 105 -8.25 3.90 12.18
C THR A 105 -7.27 5.03 12.48
N GLU A 106 -6.00 4.67 12.66
CA GLU A 106 -4.90 5.62 12.81
C GLU A 106 -4.73 6.60 11.64
N LEU A 107 -5.28 6.30 10.45
CA LEU A 107 -5.23 7.22 9.32
C LEU A 107 -5.79 8.61 9.70
N PHE A 108 -6.79 8.64 10.58
CA PHE A 108 -7.47 9.87 11.03
C PHE A 108 -7.27 10.22 12.52
N SER A 109 -6.38 9.53 13.24
CA SER A 109 -6.17 9.78 14.68
C SER A 109 -5.78 11.24 14.98
N THR A 110 -5.04 11.88 14.07
CA THR A 110 -4.61 13.28 14.20
C THR A 110 -5.73 14.32 14.04
N TYR A 111 -6.93 13.92 13.61
CA TYR A 111 -8.08 14.81 13.37
C TYR A 111 -9.21 14.64 14.40
N ARG A 112 -9.01 13.82 15.43
CA ARG A 112 -10.01 13.49 16.46
C ARG A 112 -9.88 14.32 17.74
N SER A 113 -9.17 15.45 17.69
CA SER A 113 -9.01 16.38 18.81
C SER A 113 -10.27 17.16 19.12
#